data_AF-A0A1A8EQQ9-F1
#
_entry.id   AF-A0A1A8EQQ9-F1
#
_cell.length_a   1.000
_cell.length_b   1.000
_cell.length_c   1.000
_cell.angle_alpha   90.00
_cell.angle_beta   90.00
_cell.angle_gamma   90.00
#
_symmetry.space_group_name_H-M   'P 1'
#
loop_
_entity.id
_entity.type
_entity.pdbx_description
1 polymer ?
#
loop_
_entity_poly.entity_id
_entity_poly.type
_entity_poly.pdbx_seq_one_letter_code
_entity_poly.pdbx_strand_id
1 'polypeptide(L)' 'MEVSASNNVSLREFGCEQNLLSRPDGSASFVQGDTSVMAGVYGPAEVKVSKEIYDRATLEVLLQPKVGPA' A
#
# COMPACT_ATOMS: atom_id res chain seq x y z
N MET A 1 -17.73 -8.93 -36.69
CA MET A 1 -17.54 -10.11 -35.82
C MET A 1 -17.77 -9.61 -34.40
N GLU A 2 -18.89 -9.99 -33.81
CA GLU A 2 -19.29 -9.56 -32.47
C GLU A 2 -18.32 -10.10 -31.42
N VAL A 3 -17.96 -9.28 -30.44
CA VAL A 3 -17.72 -9.77 -29.08
C VAL A 3 -18.70 -9.04 -28.19
N SER A 4 -19.81 -9.75 -27.97
CA SER A 4 -20.76 -9.66 -26.87
C SER A 4 -20.28 -8.83 -25.68
N ALA A 5 -21.13 -7.89 -25.25
CA ALA A 5 -21.08 -7.27 -23.93
C ALA A 5 -21.32 -8.32 -22.83
N SER A 6 -20.33 -9.17 -22.61
CA SER A 6 -20.16 -9.87 -21.34
C SER A 6 -19.83 -8.81 -20.31
N ASN A 7 -20.59 -8.75 -19.22
CA ASN A 7 -20.20 -8.06 -17.98
C ASN A 7 -18.93 -8.74 -17.40
N ASN A 8 -17.83 -8.67 -18.15
CA ASN A 8 -16.53 -9.19 -17.76
C ASN A 8 -15.95 -8.18 -16.78
N VAL A 9 -16.20 -8.42 -15.49
CA VAL A 9 -15.50 -7.74 -14.41
C VAL A 9 -14.05 -8.24 -14.44
N SER A 10 -13.24 -7.68 -15.33
CA SER A 10 -11.80 -7.94 -15.41
C SER A 10 -11.03 -6.80 -14.76
N LEU A 11 -10.06 -7.14 -13.91
CA LEU A 11 -9.15 -6.16 -13.34
C LEU A 11 -8.27 -5.55 -14.44
N ARG A 12 -7.95 -4.26 -14.30
CA ARG A 12 -6.91 -3.60 -15.11
C ARG A 12 -5.56 -4.28 -14.85
N GLU A 13 -4.65 -4.19 -15.81
CA GLU A 13 -3.29 -4.68 -15.68
C GLU A 13 -2.64 -4.13 -14.41
N PHE A 14 -1.97 -5.00 -13.65
CA PHE A 14 -1.32 -4.63 -12.40
C PHE A 14 0.13 -5.09 -12.37
N GLY A 15 0.97 -4.28 -11.73
CA GLY A 15 2.39 -4.53 -11.51
C GLY A 15 2.74 -4.27 -10.03
N CYS A 16 3.70 -5.03 -9.52
CA CYS A 16 4.20 -4.86 -8.16
C CYS A 16 5.73 -4.96 -8.15
N GLU A 17 6.38 -3.95 -7.60
CA GLU A 17 7.82 -3.92 -7.36
C GLU A 17 8.06 -3.88 -5.86
N GLN A 18 9.05 -4.63 -5.38
CA GLN A 18 9.36 -4.75 -3.96
C GLN A 18 10.76 -4.17 -3.67
N ASN A 19 10.95 -3.67 -2.46
CA ASN A 19 12.24 -3.20 -1.94
C ASN A 19 12.85 -2.01 -2.71
N LEU A 20 12.03 -1.00 -3.01
CA LEU A 20 12.44 0.22 -3.73
C LEU A 20 12.99 1.32 -2.82
N LEU A 21 12.49 1.41 -1.58
CA LEU A 21 12.92 2.40 -0.59
C LEU A 21 14.06 1.83 0.26
N SER A 22 15.09 2.63 0.49
CA SER A 22 16.26 2.23 1.30
C SER A 22 16.08 2.39 2.81
N ARG A 23 15.04 3.11 3.25
CA ARG A 23 14.79 3.46 4.65
C ARG A 23 13.82 2.56 5.42
N PRO A 24 12.65 2.17 4.88
CA PRO A 24 11.72 1.29 5.58
C PRO A 24 12.23 -0.16 5.56
N ASP A 25 11.78 -0.96 6.53
CA ASP A 25 12.10 -2.39 6.61
C ASP A 25 11.49 -3.19 5.45
N GLY A 26 10.37 -2.71 4.91
CA GLY A 26 9.78 -3.23 3.69
C GLY A 26 9.20 -2.10 2.84
N SER A 27 9.23 -2.26 1.52
CA SER A 27 8.55 -1.34 0.62
C SER A 27 7.98 -2.07 -0.59
N ALA A 28 6.87 -1.55 -1.11
CA ALA A 28 6.26 -2.02 -2.34
C ALA A 28 5.69 -0.85 -3.14
N SER A 29 5.91 -0.85 -4.45
CA SER A 29 5.20 0.00 -5.40
C SER A 29 4.20 -0.86 -6.15
N PHE A 30 2.93 -0.48 -6.09
CA PHE A 30 1.85 -1.17 -6.77
C PHE A 30 1.23 -0.24 -7.82
N VAL A 31 1.11 -0.75 -9.03
CA VAL A 31 0.52 -0.03 -10.16
C VAL A 31 -0.64 -0.85 -10.69
N GLN A 32 -1.78 -0.20 -10.93
CA GLN A 32 -2.95 -0.82 -11.56
C GLN A 32 -3.53 0.14 -12.60
N GLY A 33 -3.28 -0.15 -13.89
CA GLY A 33 -3.51 0.81 -14.98
C GLY A 33 -2.82 2.14 -14.68
N ASP A 34 -3.61 3.22 -14.60
CA ASP A 34 -3.10 4.57 -14.31
C ASP A 34 -2.97 4.90 -12.82
N THR A 35 -3.33 3.97 -11.93
CA THR A 35 -3.29 4.18 -10.49
C THR A 35 -1.99 3.61 -9.93
N SER A 36 -1.11 4.45 -9.40
CA SER A 36 0.11 4.02 -8.70
C SER A 36 0.06 4.39 -7.22
N VAL A 37 0.51 3.46 -6.38
CA VAL A 37 0.59 3.61 -4.93
C VAL A 37 1.93 3.07 -4.45
N MET A 38 2.53 3.78 -3.49
CA MET A 38 3.77 3.36 -2.87
C MET A 38 3.54 3.16 -1.37
N ALA A 39 3.86 1.96 -0.89
CA ALA A 39 3.73 1.59 0.51
C ALA A 39 5.11 1.31 1.11
N GLY A 40 5.36 1.86 2.29
CA GLY A 40 6.52 1.54 3.12
C GLY A 40 6.04 0.99 4.45
N VAL A 41 6.58 -0.15 4.86
CA VAL A 41 6.34 -0.77 6.16
C VAL A 41 7.58 -0.54 7.02
N TYR A 42 7.37 0.16 8.12
CA TYR A 42 8.36 0.25 9.19
C TYR A 42 7.98 -0.83 10.20
N GLY A 43 8.87 -1.80 10.33
CA GLY A 43 8.70 -3.05 11.05
C GLY A 43 8.56 -2.85 12.55
N PRO A 44 8.55 -3.94 13.34
CA PRO A 44 8.21 -3.89 14.75
C PRO A 44 9.19 -2.96 15.49
N ALA A 45 8.72 -1.75 15.72
CA ALA A 45 9.44 -0.67 16.36
C ALA A 45 8.87 -0.44 17.76
N GLU A 46 9.66 0.23 18.60
CA GLU A 46 9.23 0.59 19.94
C GLU A 46 7.99 1.48 19.88
N VAL A 47 6.92 1.01 20.49
CA VAL A 47 5.66 1.75 20.59
C VAL A 47 5.73 2.70 21.76
N LYS A 48 5.19 3.91 21.61
CA LYS A 48 5.01 4.82 22.74
C LYS A 48 4.09 4.15 23.78
N VAL A 49 4.42 4.26 25.06
CA VAL A 49 3.64 3.72 26.19
C VAL A 49 2.14 4.07 26.09
N SER A 50 1.80 5.24 25.57
CA SER A 50 0.41 5.69 25.38
C SER A 50 -0.40 4.88 24.35
N LYS A 51 0.28 4.17 23.44
CA LYS A 51 -0.33 3.36 22.38
C LYS A 51 -0.02 1.88 22.55
N GLU A 52 0.70 1.51 23.60
CA GLU A 52 1.12 0.15 23.84
C GLU A 52 -0.07 -0.73 24.26
N ILE A 53 -0.18 -1.90 23.66
CA ILE A 53 -1.17 -2.92 24.00
C ILE A 53 -0.38 -4.16 24.45
N TYR A 54 -0.53 -4.52 25.72
CA TYR A 54 0.28 -5.55 26.39
C TYR A 54 0.32 -6.93 25.71
N ASP A 55 -0.69 -7.25 24.90
CA ASP A 55 -0.85 -8.55 24.24
C ASP A 55 -0.94 -8.43 22.71
N ARG A 56 -0.75 -7.22 22.13
CA ARG A 56 -0.96 -7.01 20.68
C ARG A 56 0.02 -6.01 20.08
N ALA A 57 0.35 -6.21 18.80
CA ALA A 57 1.07 -5.23 18.02
C ALA A 57 0.17 -4.02 17.70
N THR A 58 0.74 -2.82 17.78
CA THR A 58 0.08 -1.59 17.32
C THR A 58 0.47 -1.31 15.89
N LEU A 59 -0.51 -1.05 15.04
CA LEU A 59 -0.29 -0.75 13.62
C LEU A 59 -0.78 0.65 13.33
N GLU A 60 0.13 1.51 12.86
CA GLU A 60 -0.18 2.86 12.41
C GLU A 60 -0.20 2.93 10.88
N VAL A 61 -1.27 3.50 10.33
CA VAL A 61 -1.42 3.70 8.89
C VAL A 61 -1.41 5.19 8.58
N LEU A 62 -0.49 5.60 7.72
CA LEU A 62 -0.39 6.96 7.20
C LEU A 62 -0.68 6.92 5.70
N LEU A 63 -1.70 7.65 5.27
CA LEU A 63 -2.02 7.84 3.86
C LEU A 63 -1.70 9.29 3.48
N GLN A 64 -0.82 9.48 2.50
CA GLN A 64 -0.45 10.81 2.03
C GLN A 64 -0.88 10.98 0.56
N PRO A 65 -1.61 12.06 0.23
CA PRO A 65 -1.95 12.36 -1.15
C PRO A 65 -0.71 12.84 -1.92
N LYS A 66 -0.76 12.74 -3.25
CA LYS A 66 0.32 13.25 -4.12
C LYS A 66 0.49 14.77 -4.03
N VAL A 67 -0.59 15.51 -3.81
CA VAL A 67 -0.60 16.98 -3.74
C VAL A 67 -1.54 17.40 -2.61
N GLY A 68 -1.09 18.36 -1.81
CA GLY A 68 -1.85 18.91 -0.67
C GLY A 68 -1.49 18.25 0.67
N PRO A 69 -1.93 18.86 1.78
CA PRO A 69 -1.72 18.30 3.11
C PRO A 69 -2.58 17.05 3.33
N ALA A 70 -2.05 16.12 4.12
CA ALA A 70 -2.75 14.93 4.63
C ALA A 70 -3.63 15.27 5.82
#